data_AF-A0A366H9H1-F1
#
_entry.id   AF-A0A366H9H1-F1
#
_cell.length_a   1.000
_cell.length_b   1.000
_cell.length_c   1.000
_cell.angle_alpha   90.00
_cell.angle_beta   90.00
_cell.angle_gamma   90.00
#
_symmetry.space_group_name_H-M   'P 1'
#
loop_
_entity.id
_entity.type
_entity.pdbx_description
1 polymer ?
#
loop_
_entity_poly.entity_id
_entity_poly.type
_entity_poly.pdbx_seq_one_letter_code
_entity_poly.pdbx_strand_id
1 'polypeptide(L)'
;MSYFEEKSSQLSTGAIEAFGIDLLTRYARAGEMAEMLQFAELVAEQGHHSLLVSVFYDSNACLCTFTLVDGLDPLSDVGEAIKQCAIETISQFDWDGSVYHGRQH
;
A
#
# COMPACT_ATOMS: atom_id res chain seq x y z
N MET A 1 -26.73 -11.87 -0.44
CA MET A 1 -25.27 -11.80 -0.19
C MET A 1 -25.03 -10.56 0.66
N SER A 2 -24.50 -10.74 1.87
CA SER A 2 -24.13 -9.61 2.73
C SER A 2 -22.73 -9.15 2.32
N TYR A 3 -22.62 -7.98 1.70
CA TYR A 3 -21.33 -7.34 1.35
C TYR A 3 -20.53 -6.87 2.58
N PHE A 4 -21.05 -7.13 3.78
CA PHE A 4 -20.49 -6.70 5.06
C PHE A 4 -20.02 -7.87 5.91
N GLU A 5 -19.95 -9.09 5.35
CA GLU A 5 -19.24 -10.18 6.01
C GLU A 5 -17.74 -9.91 5.97
N GLU A 6 -17.05 -10.18 7.07
CA GLU A 6 -15.64 -9.87 7.31
C GLU A 6 -14.68 -10.44 6.24
N LYS A 7 -15.11 -11.47 5.51
CA LYS A 7 -14.35 -12.15 4.44
C LYS A 7 -14.98 -12.01 3.05
N SER A 8 -15.97 -11.12 2.89
CA SER A 8 -16.58 -10.89 1.59
C SER A 8 -15.68 -10.03 0.71
N SER A 9 -15.38 -10.53 -0.49
CA SER A 9 -14.66 -9.77 -1.51
C SER A 9 -15.57 -8.68 -2.07
N GLN A 10 -15.07 -7.45 -2.14
CA GLN A 10 -15.81 -6.29 -2.67
C GLN A 10 -15.45 -6.00 -4.12
N LEU A 11 -14.23 -6.35 -4.54
CA LEU A 11 -13.73 -6.22 -5.90
C LEU A 11 -13.71 -7.60 -6.59
N SER A 12 -13.78 -7.59 -7.92
CA SER A 12 -13.66 -8.81 -8.75
C SER A 12 -12.24 -9.38 -8.75
N THR A 13 -11.24 -8.55 -8.43
CA THR A 13 -9.84 -8.93 -8.28
C THR A 13 -9.26 -8.25 -7.03
N GLY A 14 -8.42 -8.98 -6.30
CA GLY A 14 -7.62 -8.44 -5.21
C GLY A 14 -6.24 -7.95 -5.65
N ALA A 15 -5.88 -8.12 -6.93
CA ALA A 15 -4.58 -7.76 -7.48
C ALA A 15 -4.76 -6.89 -8.73
N ILE A 16 -4.03 -5.77 -8.78
CA ILE A 16 -3.92 -4.88 -9.93
C ILE A 16 -2.49 -4.36 -10.04
N GLU A 17 -2.10 -3.92 -11.24
CA GLU A 17 -0.84 -3.20 -11.46
C GLU A 17 -1.16 -1.73 -11.71
N ALA A 18 -0.48 -0.82 -11.01
CA ALA A 18 -0.62 0.62 -11.17
C ALA A 18 0.75 1.28 -11.17
N PHE A 19 1.04 2.11 -12.19
CA PHE A 19 2.31 2.81 -12.35
C PHE A 19 3.56 1.90 -12.31
N GLY A 20 3.40 0.63 -12.70
CA GLY A 20 4.47 -0.39 -12.64
C GLY A 20 4.68 -1.01 -11.26
N ILE A 21 3.75 -0.78 -10.32
CA ILE A 21 3.76 -1.33 -8.96
C ILE A 21 2.62 -2.34 -8.83
N ASP A 22 2.93 -3.52 -8.31
CA ASP A 22 1.91 -4.54 -8.02
C ASP A 22 1.17 -4.20 -6.72
N LEU A 23 -0.15 -4.03 -6.80
CA LEU A 23 -1.01 -3.75 -5.64
C LEU A 23 -1.86 -4.98 -5.33
N LEU A 24 -1.72 -5.51 -4.11
CA LEU A 24 -2.39 -6.75 -3.70
C LEU A 24 -3.12 -6.56 -2.37
N THR A 25 -4.37 -7.03 -2.31
CA THR A 25 -5.17 -7.08 -1.07
C THR A 25 -5.53 -8.53 -0.76
N ARG A 26 -5.52 -8.91 0.53
CA ARG A 26 -5.86 -10.28 0.94
C ARG A 26 -7.33 -10.64 0.62
N TYR A 27 -8.26 -9.72 0.84
CA TYR A 27 -9.70 -9.97 0.66
C TYR A 27 -10.37 -9.10 -0.40
N ALA A 28 -9.62 -8.48 -1.31
CA ALA A 28 -10.20 -7.67 -2.40
C ALA A 28 -11.18 -6.61 -1.87
N ARG A 29 -10.83 -5.96 -0.75
CA ARG A 29 -11.64 -4.87 -0.17
C ARG A 29 -11.35 -3.58 -0.93
N ALA A 30 -12.41 -2.85 -1.24
CA ALA A 30 -12.32 -1.66 -2.07
C ALA A 30 -11.57 -0.52 -1.38
N GLY A 31 -11.75 -0.34 -0.07
CA GLY A 31 -11.05 0.69 0.71
C GLY A 31 -9.54 0.49 0.72
N GLU A 32 -9.08 -0.73 1.04
CA GLU A 32 -7.66 -1.09 1.04
C GLU A 32 -7.01 -0.87 -0.33
N MET A 33 -7.72 -1.24 -1.41
CA MET A 33 -7.23 -0.99 -2.76
C MET A 33 -7.19 0.50 -3.10
N ALA A 34 -8.17 1.29 -2.64
CA ALA A 34 -8.19 2.73 -2.87
C ALA A 34 -7.03 3.44 -2.16
N GLU A 35 -6.69 3.05 -0.92
CA GLU A 35 -5.52 3.55 -0.20
C GLU A 35 -4.23 3.25 -0.97
N MET A 36 -4.04 2.01 -1.42
CA MET A 36 -2.85 1.61 -2.19
C MET A 36 -2.76 2.30 -3.57
N LEU A 37 -3.90 2.56 -4.22
CA LEU A 37 -3.93 3.31 -5.48
C LEU A 37 -3.52 4.77 -5.29
N GLN A 38 -4.03 5.44 -4.26
CA GLN A 38 -3.64 6.81 -3.92
C GLN A 38 -2.16 6.89 -3.56
N PHE A 39 -1.65 5.90 -2.82
CA PHE A 39 -0.23 5.77 -2.54
C PHE A 39 0.60 5.66 -3.83
N ALA A 40 0.23 4.74 -4.72
CA ALA A 40 0.95 4.51 -5.97
C ALA A 40 0.96 5.74 -6.88
N GLU A 41 -0.16 6.47 -6.93
CA GLU A 41 -0.27 7.75 -7.64
C GLU A 41 0.71 8.79 -7.06
N LEU A 42 0.68 9.01 -5.74
CA LEU A 42 1.53 10.00 -5.07
C LEU A 42 3.03 9.68 -5.21
N VAL A 43 3.40 8.41 -5.12
CA VAL A 43 4.79 7.97 -5.35
C VAL A 43 5.21 8.15 -6.81
N ALA A 44 4.30 7.94 -7.76
CA ALA A 44 4.55 8.17 -9.17
C ALA A 44 4.72 9.67 -9.49
N GLU A 45 3.91 10.55 -8.88
CA GLU A 45 4.03 12.01 -9.00
C GLU A 45 5.40 12.53 -8.51
N GLN A 46 5.98 11.88 -7.49
CA GLN A 46 7.33 12.19 -7.00
C GLN A 46 8.45 11.54 -7.82
N GLY A 47 8.11 10.71 -8.82
CA GLY A 47 9.09 10.04 -9.67
C GLY A 47 9.80 8.86 -9.01
N HIS A 48 9.22 8.28 -7.95
CA HIS A 48 9.81 7.19 -7.18
C HIS A 48 9.16 5.82 -7.45
N HIS A 49 8.17 5.73 -8.34
CA HIS A 49 7.43 4.50 -8.62
C HIS A 49 8.31 3.30 -9.01
N SER A 50 9.41 3.52 -9.73
CA SER A 50 10.35 2.44 -10.12
C SER A 50 11.16 1.84 -8.97
N LEU A 51 11.03 2.40 -7.76
CA LEU A 51 11.70 1.93 -6.55
C LEU A 51 10.82 0.99 -5.71
N LEU A 52 9.55 0.83 -6.09
CA LEU A 52 8.61 -0.11 -5.50
C LEU A 52 8.39 -1.28 -6.45
N VAL A 53 8.46 -2.49 -5.90
CA VAL A 53 8.08 -3.71 -6.59
C VAL A 53 6.60 -3.99 -6.33
N SER A 54 6.18 -3.93 -5.08
CA SER A 54 4.79 -4.23 -4.71
C SER A 54 4.35 -3.58 -3.40
N VAL A 55 3.04 -3.47 -3.25
CA VAL A 55 2.34 -3.04 -2.04
C VAL A 55 1.29 -4.10 -1.71
N PHE A 56 1.30 -4.58 -0.47
CA PHE A 56 0.37 -5.62 -0.02
C PHE A 56 -0.40 -5.17 1.22
N TYR A 57 -1.72 -5.23 1.15
CA TYR A 57 -2.59 -4.98 2.29
C TYR A 57 -3.11 -6.30 2.89
N ASP A 58 -2.70 -6.58 4.12
CA ASP A 58 -3.24 -7.69 4.90
C ASP A 58 -4.49 -7.26 5.66
N SER A 59 -5.65 -7.54 5.07
CA SER A 59 -6.96 -7.22 5.65
C SER A 59 -7.20 -7.83 7.04
N ASN A 60 -6.53 -8.93 7.40
CA ASN A 60 -6.67 -9.53 8.74
C ASN A 60 -5.85 -8.79 9.79
N ALA A 61 -4.62 -8.38 9.42
CA ALA A 61 -3.75 -7.62 10.31
C ALA A 61 -4.06 -6.13 10.32
N CYS A 62 -4.89 -5.65 9.38
CA CYS A 62 -5.11 -4.24 9.09
C CYS A 62 -3.80 -3.50 8.81
N LEU A 63 -2.87 -4.16 8.12
CA LEU A 63 -1.49 -3.70 7.96
C LEU A 63 -1.07 -3.79 6.49
N CYS A 64 -0.59 -2.67 5.97
CA CYS A 64 0.04 -2.60 4.65
C CYS A 64 1.55 -2.81 4.75
N THR A 65 2.15 -3.51 3.78
CA THR A 65 3.59 -3.71 3.67
C THR A 65 4.07 -3.40 2.25
N PHE A 66 5.35 -3.05 2.13
CA PHE A 66 5.96 -2.62 0.88
C PHE A 66 7.15 -3.50 0.54
N THR A 67 7.28 -3.85 -0.73
CA THR A 67 8.50 -4.46 -1.28
C THR A 67 9.22 -3.41 -2.10
N LEU A 68 10.38 -2.97 -1.62
CA LEU A 68 11.26 -2.05 -2.32
C LEU A 68 12.20 -2.81 -3.25
N VAL A 69 12.76 -2.13 -4.24
CA VAL A 69 13.83 -2.71 -5.07
C VAL A 69 15.08 -3.03 -4.25
N ASP A 70 15.83 -4.04 -4.68
CA ASP A 70 17.05 -4.48 -4.00
C ASP A 70 18.06 -3.32 -3.84
N GLY A 71 18.55 -3.16 -2.61
CA GLY A 71 19.58 -2.18 -2.27
C GLY A 71 19.06 -0.77 -1.96
N LEU A 72 17.75 -0.53 -2.03
CA LEU A 72 17.17 0.70 -1.49
C LEU A 72 17.14 0.64 0.04
N ASP A 73 17.73 1.65 0.68
CA ASP A 73 17.65 1.84 2.13
C ASP A 73 16.33 2.55 2.49
N PRO A 74 15.42 1.91 3.26
CA PRO A 74 14.17 2.53 3.72
C PRO A 74 14.37 3.79 4.56
N LEU A 75 15.57 3.99 5.13
CA LEU A 75 15.94 5.14 5.97
C LEU A 75 16.69 6.23 5.21
N SER A 76 16.95 6.04 3.91
CA SER A 76 17.50 7.09 3.04
C SER A 76 16.50 8.22 2.81
N ASP A 77 16.96 9.36 2.29
CA ASP A 77 16.08 10.49 1.95
C ASP A 77 14.95 10.09 0.98
N VAL A 78 15.24 9.19 0.04
CA VAL A 78 14.25 8.66 -0.92
C VAL A 78 13.30 7.67 -0.23
N GLY A 79 13.82 6.82 0.65
CA GLY A 79 12.99 5.93 1.47
C GLY A 79 12.01 6.72 2.35
N GLU A 80 12.48 7.78 3.00
CA GLU A 80 11.64 8.66 3.81
C GLU A 80 10.61 9.40 2.94
N ALA A 81 10.94 9.82 1.71
CA ALA A 81 9.97 10.41 0.79
C ALA A 81 8.82 9.44 0.44
N ILE A 82 9.15 8.17 0.15
CA ILE A 82 8.14 7.12 -0.09
C ILE A 82 7.31 6.88 1.18
N LYS A 83 7.94 6.83 2.35
CA LYS A 83 7.24 6.70 3.64
C LYS A 83 6.28 7.86 3.90
N GLN A 84 6.67 9.09 3.57
CA GLN A 84 5.76 10.24 3.69
C GLN A 84 4.51 10.07 2.80
N CYS A 85 4.67 9.52 1.59
CA CYS A 85 3.51 9.15 0.77
C CYS A 85 2.60 8.16 1.50
N ALA A 86 3.17 7.13 2.14
CA ALA A 86 2.40 6.16 2.91
C ALA A 86 1.68 6.80 4.12
N ILE A 87 2.32 7.76 4.81
CA ILE A 87 1.68 8.52 5.91
C ILE A 87 0.46 9.30 5.39
N GLU A 88 0.51 9.82 4.17
CA GLU A 88 -0.57 10.62 3.61
C GLU A 88 -1.76 9.81 3.09
N THR A 89 -1.56 8.53 2.74
CA THR A 89 -2.56 7.73 2.00
C THR A 89 -2.93 6.39 2.64
N ILE A 90 -2.05 5.80 3.47
CA ILE A 90 -2.26 4.46 4.04
C ILE A 90 -2.58 4.58 5.53
N SER A 91 -3.67 3.93 5.96
CA SER A 91 -4.15 4.03 7.35
C SER A 91 -3.19 3.41 8.38
N GLN A 92 -2.66 2.22 8.11
CA GLN A 92 -1.64 1.57 8.94
C GLN A 92 -0.68 0.73 8.08
N PHE A 93 0.62 0.87 8.31
CA PHE A 93 1.64 0.19 7.53
C PHE A 93 2.90 -0.14 8.32
N ASP A 94 3.63 -1.17 7.89
CA ASP A 94 4.98 -1.47 8.36
C ASP A 94 6.01 -0.74 7.50
N TRP A 95 6.97 -0.09 8.14
CA TRP A 95 8.14 0.47 7.49
C TRP A 95 9.37 0.18 8.32
N ASP A 96 10.32 -0.54 7.74
CA ASP A 96 11.56 -0.97 8.39
C ASP A 96 11.31 -1.67 9.76
N GLY A 97 10.30 -2.55 9.81
CA GLY A 97 9.94 -3.34 10.99
C GLY A 97 9.24 -2.55 12.10
N SER A 98 8.85 -1.29 11.83
CA SER A 98 8.06 -0.47 12.73
C SER A 98 6.69 -0.16 12.13
N VAL A 99 5.64 -0.27 12.95
CA VAL A 99 4.27 0.04 12.52
C VAL A 99 3.98 1.53 12.68
N TYR A 100 3.53 2.14 11.59
CA TYR A 100 3.11 3.53 11.51
C TYR A 100 1.61 3.63 11.24
N HIS A 101 1.05 4.78 11.58
CA HIS A 101 -0.35 5.12 11.31
C HIS A 101 -0.36 6.39 10.48
N GLY A 102 -0.95 6.32 9.29
CA GLY A 102 -1.11 7.46 8.40
C GLY A 102 -2.50 8.07 8.50
N ARG A 103 -2.98 8.57 7.37
CA ARG A 103 -4.30 9.21 7.26
C ARG A 103 -5.41 8.21 7.56
N GLN A 104 -6.26 8.57 8.51
CA GLN A 104 -7.51 7.84 8.76
C GLN A 104 -8.60 8.39 7.83
N HIS A 105 -9.23 7.48 7.09
CA HIS A 105 -10.35 7.76 6.18
C HIS A 105 -11.69 7.36 6.81
#